data_AF-A0A2D2ATW1-F1
#
_entry.id   AF-A0A2D2ATW1-F1
#
_cell.length_a   1.000
_cell.length_b   1.000
_cell.length_c   1.000
_cell.angle_alpha   90.00
_cell.angle_beta   90.00
_cell.angle_gamma   90.00
#
_symmetry.space_group_name_H-M   'P 1'
#
loop_
_entity.id
_entity.type
_entity.pdbx_description
1 polymer ?
#
loop_
_entity_poly.entity_id
_entity_poly.type
_entity_poly.pdbx_seq_one_letter_code
_entity_poly.pdbx_strand_id
1 'polypeptide(L)'
;MSLRPQAHSRVKGSWGASAARAWSMDLDAELLARLRFAFVTATLGLAMGTGALAMILEAMWLATRRLVFRDLYRFWIRIFGLAFALGLFAGLISPHAGVLLDRGLVAGFALQAGGLGVTLAGWRGTGSRLHFTATSIAATGAFLAAFCVLPAYGWFHDIAPGAVLPPNFAARFVHLTLASFLATALLLGAISARTLLADPLRPAARMGLRMRSGCSPSWRRCRSSPVRAFVR
;
A
#
# COMPACT_ATOMS: atom_id res chain seq x y z
N MET A 1 77.21 17.33 22.73
CA MET A 1 75.94 18.09 22.87
C MET A 1 75.30 18.12 21.49
N SER A 2 74.23 17.42 21.10
CA SER A 2 73.28 16.50 21.72
C SER A 2 72.68 15.69 20.54
N LEU A 3 72.97 14.39 20.44
CA LEU A 3 72.27 13.48 19.52
C LEU A 3 70.87 13.22 20.11
N ARG A 4 69.80 13.74 19.46
CA ARG A 4 68.42 13.37 19.80
C ARG A 4 67.99 12.18 18.92
N PRO A 5 67.45 11.10 19.49
CA PRO A 5 66.85 10.03 18.69
C PRO A 5 65.45 10.48 18.23
N GLN A 6 65.18 10.37 16.93
CA GLN A 6 63.83 10.50 16.36
C GLN A 6 63.02 9.27 16.79
N ALA A 7 62.08 9.48 17.71
CA ALA A 7 61.18 8.46 18.21
C ALA A 7 60.22 8.01 17.09
N HIS A 8 60.29 6.73 16.72
CA HIS A 8 59.25 6.05 15.96
C HIS A 8 57.91 6.19 16.72
N SER A 9 57.01 7.03 16.22
CA SER A 9 55.63 7.06 16.69
C SER A 9 54.95 5.77 16.25
N ARG A 10 54.85 4.83 17.20
CA ARG A 10 54.08 3.60 17.06
C ARG A 10 52.62 3.98 16.80
N VAL A 11 52.21 3.99 15.53
CA VAL A 11 50.80 4.06 15.12
C VAL A 11 50.12 2.83 15.71
N LYS A 12 49.54 2.98 16.91
CA LYS A 12 48.67 1.99 17.52
C LYS A 12 47.49 1.79 16.58
N GLY A 13 47.39 0.58 16.02
CA GLY A 13 46.38 0.22 15.04
C GLY A 13 44.96 0.49 15.52
N SER A 14 44.32 1.48 14.91
CA SER A 14 42.86 1.70 14.98
C SER A 14 42.08 0.81 14.00
N TRP A 15 42.77 -0.03 13.23
CA TRP A 15 42.21 -0.90 12.19
C TRP A 15 41.13 -1.87 12.70
N GLY A 16 41.17 -2.29 13.96
CA GLY A 16 40.15 -3.19 14.54
C GLY A 16 38.82 -2.51 14.85
N ALA A 17 38.84 -1.28 15.38
CA ALA A 17 37.62 -0.56 15.75
C ALA A 17 36.94 0.14 14.54
N SER A 18 37.71 0.46 13.52
CA SER A 18 37.20 1.00 12.25
C SER A 18 36.60 -0.11 11.38
N ALA A 19 37.25 -1.27 11.31
CA ALA A 19 36.69 -2.43 10.63
C ALA A 19 35.42 -2.92 11.33
N ALA A 20 35.43 -3.15 12.65
CA ALA A 20 34.23 -3.60 13.38
C ALA A 20 33.04 -2.63 13.25
N ARG A 21 33.31 -1.31 13.20
CA ARG A 21 32.28 -0.31 12.89
C ARG A 21 31.84 -0.33 11.41
N ALA A 22 32.73 -0.62 10.47
CA ALA A 22 32.35 -0.81 9.07
C ALA A 22 31.45 -2.05 8.91
N TRP A 23 31.82 -3.19 9.50
CA TRP A 23 31.00 -4.41 9.47
C TRP A 23 29.63 -4.23 10.14
N SER A 24 29.54 -3.48 11.25
CA SER A 24 28.22 -3.16 11.83
C SER A 24 27.41 -2.25 10.91
N MET A 25 28.04 -1.21 10.35
CA MET A 25 27.36 -0.27 9.43
C MET A 25 26.89 -0.94 8.14
N ASP A 26 27.63 -1.91 7.60
CA ASP A 26 27.28 -2.62 6.37
C ASP A 26 26.12 -3.61 6.59
N LEU A 27 26.12 -4.36 7.69
CA LEU A 27 24.99 -5.23 8.07
C LEU A 27 23.73 -4.43 8.41
N ASP A 28 23.90 -3.32 9.13
CA ASP A 28 22.81 -2.41 9.46
C ASP A 28 22.25 -1.76 8.19
N ALA A 29 23.10 -1.31 7.27
CA ALA A 29 22.69 -0.68 6.01
C ALA A 29 21.99 -1.66 5.06
N GLU A 30 22.49 -2.88 4.92
CA GLU A 30 21.84 -3.90 4.08
C GLU A 30 20.47 -4.30 4.65
N LEU A 31 20.38 -4.53 5.96
CA LEU A 31 19.11 -4.83 6.62
C LEU A 31 18.12 -3.68 6.46
N LEU A 32 18.55 -2.43 6.65
CA LEU A 32 17.71 -1.25 6.46
C LEU A 32 17.21 -1.13 5.00
N ALA A 33 18.08 -1.42 4.03
CA ALA A 33 17.71 -1.39 2.62
C ALA A 33 16.67 -2.46 2.28
N ARG A 34 16.82 -3.69 2.79
CA ARG A 34 15.85 -4.79 2.62
C ARG A 34 14.53 -4.51 3.32
N LEU A 35 14.56 -4.01 4.55
CA LEU A 35 13.37 -3.66 5.31
C LEU A 35 12.60 -2.52 4.63
N ARG A 36 13.30 -1.49 4.15
CA ARG A 36 12.70 -0.39 3.40
C ARG A 36 12.07 -0.89 2.11
N PHE A 37 12.78 -1.73 1.35
CA PHE A 37 12.24 -2.33 0.13
C PHE A 37 10.94 -3.10 0.43
N ALA A 38 10.98 -4.00 1.42
CA ALA A 38 9.81 -4.75 1.84
C ALA A 38 8.64 -3.85 2.28
N PHE A 39 8.93 -2.78 3.02
CA PHE A 39 7.92 -1.82 3.49
C PHE A 39 7.26 -1.06 2.33
N VAL A 40 8.04 -0.55 1.38
CA VAL A 40 7.51 0.15 0.19
C VAL A 40 6.69 -0.80 -0.66
N THR A 41 7.19 -2.01 -0.95
CA THR A 41 6.44 -3.00 -1.76
C THR A 41 5.15 -3.43 -1.07
N ALA A 42 5.17 -3.62 0.26
CA ALA A 42 3.99 -3.99 1.02
C ALA A 42 2.93 -2.88 1.03
N THR A 43 3.32 -1.62 1.25
CA THR A 43 2.40 -0.48 1.27
C THR A 43 1.83 -0.18 -0.12
N LEU A 44 2.62 -0.32 -1.19
CA LEU A 44 2.14 -0.23 -2.58
C LEU A 44 1.15 -1.35 -2.91
N GLY A 45 1.47 -2.60 -2.54
CA GLY A 45 0.55 -3.73 -2.70
C GLY A 45 -0.76 -3.52 -1.92
N LEU A 46 -0.66 -3.05 -0.68
CA LEU A 46 -1.85 -2.79 0.14
C LEU A 46 -2.70 -1.64 -0.43
N ALA A 47 -2.08 -0.59 -0.97
CA ALA A 47 -2.80 0.49 -1.66
C ALA A 47 -3.52 -0.04 -2.92
N MET A 48 -2.84 -0.82 -3.76
CA MET A 48 -3.43 -1.43 -4.97
C MET A 48 -4.63 -2.32 -4.64
N GLY A 49 -4.48 -3.22 -3.66
CA GLY A 49 -5.55 -4.15 -3.28
C GLY A 49 -6.72 -3.47 -2.55
N THR A 50 -6.44 -2.53 -1.63
CA THR A 50 -7.52 -1.78 -0.95
C THR A 50 -8.24 -0.80 -1.87
N GLY A 51 -7.55 -0.22 -2.86
CA GLY A 51 -8.16 0.61 -3.90
C GLY A 51 -9.15 -0.18 -4.76
N ALA A 52 -8.76 -1.38 -5.20
CA ALA A 52 -9.66 -2.27 -5.93
C ALA A 52 -10.85 -2.73 -5.07
N LEU A 53 -10.62 -3.06 -3.79
CA LEU A 53 -11.69 -3.39 -2.86
C LEU A 53 -12.68 -2.22 -2.68
N ALA A 54 -12.18 -0.98 -2.53
CA ALA A 54 -13.03 0.20 -2.40
C ALA A 54 -13.89 0.42 -3.66
N MET A 55 -13.30 0.26 -4.85
CA MET A 55 -14.03 0.33 -6.12
C MET A 55 -15.15 -0.71 -6.19
N ILE A 56 -14.88 -1.97 -5.82
CA ILE A 56 -15.86 -3.06 -5.84
C ILE A 56 -16.98 -2.80 -4.82
N LEU A 57 -16.65 -2.35 -3.61
CA LEU A 57 -17.63 -2.01 -2.58
C LEU A 57 -18.56 -0.89 -3.02
N GLU A 58 -18.03 0.13 -3.68
CA GLU A 58 -18.86 1.22 -4.19
C GLU A 58 -19.73 0.80 -5.38
N ALA A 59 -19.20 -0.02 -6.29
CA ALA A 59 -19.99 -0.61 -7.38
C ALA A 59 -21.17 -1.44 -6.84
N MET A 60 -20.92 -2.28 -5.84
CA MET A 60 -21.97 -3.06 -5.18
C MET A 60 -22.98 -2.19 -4.45
N TRP A 61 -22.54 -1.08 -3.85
CA TRP A 61 -23.45 -0.11 -3.23
C TRP A 61 -24.34 0.59 -4.27
N LEU A 62 -23.81 0.95 -5.43
CA LEU A 62 -24.59 1.51 -6.53
C LEU A 62 -25.63 0.52 -7.05
N ALA A 63 -25.27 -0.75 -7.19
CA ALA A 63 -26.16 -1.80 -7.66
C ALA A 63 -27.25 -2.18 -6.63
N THR A 64 -26.90 -2.32 -5.35
CA THR A 64 -27.83 -2.86 -4.33
C THR A 64 -28.43 -1.80 -3.41
N ARG A 65 -27.86 -0.60 -3.36
CA ARG A 65 -28.22 0.51 -2.45
C ARG A 65 -28.22 0.15 -0.95
N ARG A 66 -27.60 -0.96 -0.55
CA ARG A 66 -27.53 -1.40 0.85
C ARG A 66 -26.52 -0.57 1.64
N LEU A 67 -26.94 0.00 2.77
CA LEU A 67 -26.09 0.88 3.59
C LEU A 67 -24.80 0.21 4.09
N VAL A 68 -24.84 -1.10 4.31
CA VAL A 68 -23.70 -1.92 4.76
C VAL A 68 -22.46 -1.70 3.89
N PHE A 69 -22.60 -1.72 2.55
CA PHE A 69 -21.47 -1.54 1.64
C PHE A 69 -20.86 -0.14 1.73
N ARG A 70 -21.69 0.89 1.94
CA ARG A 70 -21.24 2.26 2.11
C ARG A 70 -20.47 2.44 3.42
N ASP A 71 -20.92 1.78 4.47
CA ASP A 71 -20.27 1.87 5.77
C ASP A 71 -18.93 1.13 5.77
N LEU A 72 -18.87 -0.03 5.09
CA LEU A 72 -17.63 -0.77 4.86
C LEU A 72 -16.65 0.05 4.00
N TYR A 73 -17.13 0.68 2.92
CA TYR A 73 -16.32 1.58 2.10
C TYR A 73 -15.67 2.70 2.93
N ARG A 74 -16.43 3.39 3.80
CA ARG A 74 -15.91 4.51 4.60
C ARG A 74 -14.80 4.09 5.55
N PHE A 75 -14.84 2.84 6.01
CA PHE A 75 -13.77 2.27 6.79
C PHE A 75 -12.52 2.04 5.92
N TRP A 76 -12.69 1.38 4.78
CA TRP A 76 -11.58 1.01 3.89
C TRP A 76 -10.91 2.18 3.19
N ILE A 77 -11.64 3.22 2.81
CA ILE A 77 -11.07 4.38 2.11
C ILE A 77 -10.02 5.12 2.96
N ARG A 78 -10.17 5.08 4.29
CA ARG A 78 -9.18 5.65 5.23
C ARG A 78 -7.89 4.83 5.26
N ILE A 79 -8.01 3.50 5.24
CA ILE A 79 -6.87 2.58 5.18
C ILE A 79 -6.15 2.73 3.84
N PHE A 80 -6.91 2.84 2.74
CA PHE A 80 -6.36 3.07 1.41
C PHE A 80 -5.56 4.39 1.35
N GLY A 81 -6.13 5.48 1.87
CA GLY A 81 -5.42 6.77 1.97
C GLY A 81 -4.16 6.70 2.83
N LEU A 82 -4.21 5.98 3.95
CA LEU A 82 -3.05 5.78 4.82
C LEU A 82 -1.94 4.96 4.13
N ALA A 83 -2.30 3.86 3.47
CA ALA A 83 -1.36 3.02 2.73
C ALA A 83 -0.67 3.77 1.60
N PHE A 84 -1.45 4.57 0.86
CA PHE A 84 -0.93 5.45 -0.18
C PHE A 84 0.07 6.47 0.39
N ALA A 85 -0.29 7.17 1.47
CA ALA A 85 0.60 8.15 2.09
C ALA A 85 1.91 7.50 2.58
N LEU A 86 1.82 6.39 3.32
CA LEU A 86 3.00 5.68 3.82
C LEU A 86 3.93 5.20 2.69
N GLY A 87 3.36 4.65 1.62
CA GLY A 87 4.13 4.21 0.46
C GLY A 87 4.80 5.36 -0.28
N LEU A 88 4.08 6.49 -0.48
CA LEU A 88 4.61 7.67 -1.14
C LEU A 88 5.79 8.28 -0.37
N PHE A 89 5.65 8.48 0.95
CA PHE A 89 6.72 9.05 1.77
C PHE A 89 7.94 8.12 1.85
N ALA A 90 7.72 6.81 2.02
CA ALA A 90 8.81 5.84 2.07
C ALA A 90 9.55 5.74 0.73
N GLY A 91 8.84 5.90 -0.38
CA GLY A 91 9.46 6.01 -1.71
C GLY A 91 10.28 7.28 -1.85
N LEU A 92 9.74 8.44 -1.46
CA LEU A 92 10.39 9.75 -1.63
C LEU A 92 11.73 9.85 -0.90
N ILE A 93 11.85 9.17 0.26
CA ILE A 93 13.06 9.14 1.07
C ILE A 93 14.13 8.18 0.48
N SER A 94 13.81 7.43 -0.58
CA SER A 94 14.75 6.53 -1.24
C SER A 94 15.82 7.30 -2.03
N PRO A 95 17.11 6.91 -2.00
CA PRO A 95 18.15 7.51 -2.83
C PRO A 95 17.89 7.34 -4.33
N HIS A 96 16.96 6.45 -4.69
CA HIS A 96 16.43 6.30 -6.05
C HIS A 96 15.21 7.19 -6.30
N ALA A 97 15.04 8.31 -5.60
CA ALA A 97 13.93 9.26 -5.79
C ALA A 97 13.80 9.73 -7.25
N GLY A 98 14.87 9.65 -8.05
CA GLY A 98 14.79 9.87 -9.51
C GLY A 98 13.81 8.95 -10.24
N VAL A 99 13.59 7.72 -9.75
CA VAL A 99 12.56 6.80 -10.27
C VAL A 99 11.15 7.34 -10.02
N LEU A 100 10.93 8.02 -8.88
CA LEU A 100 9.66 8.68 -8.56
C LEU A 100 9.36 9.89 -9.43
N LEU A 101 10.38 10.42 -10.12
CA LEU A 101 10.26 11.53 -11.06
C LEU A 101 10.04 11.06 -12.51
N ASP A 102 9.95 9.74 -12.75
CA ASP A 102 9.47 9.24 -14.04
C ASP A 102 8.05 9.75 -14.30
N ARG A 103 7.81 10.23 -15.52
CA ARG A 103 6.52 10.87 -15.87
C ARG A 103 5.34 9.91 -15.68
N GLY A 104 5.52 8.62 -15.95
CA GLY A 104 4.46 7.62 -15.80
C GLY A 104 4.10 7.40 -14.34
N LEU A 105 5.11 7.35 -13.47
CA LEU A 105 4.90 7.16 -12.04
C LEU A 105 4.25 8.38 -11.37
N VAL A 106 4.73 9.59 -11.70
CA VAL A 106 4.11 10.84 -11.23
C VAL A 106 2.65 10.91 -11.67
N ALA A 107 2.36 10.57 -12.93
CA ALA A 107 0.99 10.54 -13.43
C ALA A 107 0.12 9.54 -12.68
N GLY A 108 0.61 8.31 -12.43
CA GLY A 108 -0.11 7.29 -11.66
C GLY A 108 -0.45 7.76 -10.24
N PHE A 109 0.53 8.31 -9.52
CA PHE A 109 0.30 8.82 -8.17
C PHE A 109 -0.58 10.07 -8.12
N ALA A 110 -0.44 10.98 -9.09
CA ALA A 110 -1.30 12.16 -9.19
C ALA A 110 -2.76 11.75 -9.46
N LEU A 111 -2.96 10.78 -10.35
CA LEU A 111 -4.27 10.23 -10.68
C LEU A 111 -4.89 9.51 -9.47
N GLN A 112 -4.09 8.75 -8.73
CA GLN A 112 -4.51 8.12 -7.48
C GLN A 112 -4.88 9.15 -6.40
N ALA A 113 -4.00 10.13 -6.15
CA ALA A 113 -4.19 11.18 -5.15
C ALA A 113 -5.39 12.07 -5.47
N GLY A 114 -5.57 12.44 -6.75
CA GLY A 114 -6.70 13.23 -7.22
C GLY A 114 -8.03 12.51 -6.98
N GLY A 115 -8.13 11.24 -7.37
CA GLY A 115 -9.30 10.42 -7.10
C GLY A 115 -9.57 10.27 -5.59
N LEU A 116 -8.52 9.99 -4.80
CA LEU A 116 -8.59 9.90 -3.34
C LEU A 116 -9.13 11.20 -2.71
N GLY A 117 -8.60 12.36 -3.10
CA GLY A 117 -9.04 13.65 -2.58
C GLY A 117 -10.54 13.89 -2.79
N VAL A 118 -11.05 13.54 -3.97
CA VAL A 118 -12.47 13.66 -4.30
C VAL A 118 -13.34 12.68 -3.49
N THR A 119 -12.88 11.44 -3.31
CA THR A 119 -13.62 10.44 -2.50
C THR A 119 -13.64 10.78 -1.01
N LEU A 120 -12.56 11.39 -0.47
CA LEU A 120 -12.49 11.82 0.92
C LEU A 120 -13.36 13.06 1.20
N ALA A 121 -13.59 13.92 0.19
CA ALA A 121 -14.56 15.02 0.30
C ALA A 121 -16.00 14.52 0.56
N GLY A 122 -16.27 13.27 0.19
CA GLY A 122 -17.46 12.52 0.54
C GLY A 122 -18.71 12.85 -0.26
N TRP A 123 -19.71 11.98 -0.15
CA TRP A 123 -20.96 12.02 -0.95
C TRP A 123 -21.86 13.25 -0.77
N ARG A 124 -21.61 14.13 0.22
CA ARG A 124 -22.37 15.38 0.34
C ARG A 124 -21.88 16.46 -0.62
N GLY A 125 -20.63 16.39 -1.08
CA GLY A 125 -20.06 17.30 -2.08
C GLY A 125 -20.03 16.73 -3.49
N THR A 126 -19.90 15.40 -3.65
CA THR A 126 -19.83 14.73 -4.94
C THR A 126 -20.97 13.73 -5.12
N GLY A 127 -21.78 13.93 -6.16
CA GLY A 127 -22.92 13.06 -6.45
C GLY A 127 -22.52 11.58 -6.57
N SER A 128 -23.47 10.67 -6.35
CA SER A 128 -23.24 9.21 -6.28
C SER A 128 -22.48 8.62 -7.48
N ARG A 129 -22.61 9.21 -8.68
CA ARG A 129 -21.89 8.77 -9.89
C ARG A 129 -20.46 9.32 -9.93
N LEU A 130 -20.29 10.59 -9.58
CA LEU A 130 -18.98 11.25 -9.56
C LEU A 130 -18.06 10.63 -8.50
N HIS A 131 -18.62 10.27 -7.34
CA HIS A 131 -17.87 9.57 -6.30
C HIS A 131 -17.33 8.22 -6.79
N PHE A 132 -18.14 7.45 -7.51
CA PHE A 132 -17.69 6.18 -8.10
C PHE A 132 -16.66 6.36 -9.19
N THR A 133 -16.83 7.36 -10.06
CA THR A 133 -15.81 7.71 -11.06
C THR A 133 -14.49 8.10 -10.38
N ALA A 134 -14.54 8.89 -9.31
CA ALA A 134 -13.36 9.27 -8.54
C ALA A 134 -12.67 8.07 -7.88
N THR A 135 -13.43 7.13 -7.30
CA THR A 135 -12.88 5.88 -6.75
C THR A 135 -12.26 5.01 -7.85
N SER A 136 -12.89 4.94 -9.03
CA SER A 136 -12.38 4.17 -10.17
C SER A 136 -11.09 4.75 -10.71
N ILE A 137 -11.03 6.08 -10.84
CA ILE A 137 -9.80 6.82 -11.15
C ILE A 137 -8.73 6.50 -10.09
N ALA A 138 -9.05 6.63 -8.80
CA ALA A 138 -8.10 6.39 -7.73
C ALA A 138 -7.51 4.96 -7.77
N ALA A 139 -8.37 3.95 -7.95
CA ALA A 139 -7.94 2.56 -8.10
C ALA A 139 -7.04 2.39 -9.32
N THR A 140 -7.43 2.93 -10.47
CA THR A 140 -6.65 2.85 -11.72
C THR A 140 -5.27 3.50 -11.57
N GLY A 141 -5.19 4.63 -10.85
CA GLY A 141 -3.91 5.28 -10.53
C GLY A 141 -2.97 4.39 -9.73
N ALA A 142 -3.51 3.59 -8.79
CA ALA A 142 -2.72 2.62 -8.04
C ALA A 142 -2.16 1.49 -8.94
N PHE A 143 -2.94 0.99 -9.92
CA PHE A 143 -2.45 0.03 -10.91
C PHE A 143 -1.37 0.64 -11.80
N LEU A 144 -1.58 1.87 -12.27
CA LEU A 144 -0.63 2.57 -13.13
C LEU A 144 0.69 2.87 -12.40
N ALA A 145 0.61 3.31 -11.15
CA ALA A 145 1.80 3.52 -10.31
C ALA A 145 2.57 2.21 -10.12
N ALA A 146 1.89 1.10 -9.79
CA ALA A 146 2.53 -0.22 -9.67
C ALA A 146 3.17 -0.67 -10.99
N PHE A 147 2.50 -0.42 -12.13
CA PHE A 147 2.99 -0.74 -13.47
C PHE A 147 4.27 0.03 -13.81
N CYS A 148 4.33 1.34 -13.49
CA CYS A 148 5.51 2.17 -13.76
C CYS A 148 6.67 1.92 -12.78
N VAL A 149 6.36 1.52 -11.54
CA VAL A 149 7.38 1.22 -10.52
C VAL A 149 8.11 -0.10 -10.78
N LEU A 150 7.39 -1.13 -11.25
CA LEU A 150 7.92 -2.48 -11.34
C LEU A 150 9.16 -2.62 -12.26
N PRO A 151 9.24 -1.98 -13.44
CA PRO A 151 10.44 -1.98 -14.28
C PRO A 151 11.63 -1.27 -13.63
N ALA A 152 11.35 -0.22 -12.87
CA ALA A 152 12.36 0.67 -12.33
C ALA A 152 13.15 0.08 -11.16
N TYR A 153 12.65 -0.97 -10.50
CA TYR A 153 13.39 -1.67 -9.46
C TYR A 153 14.56 -2.53 -9.98
N GLY A 154 14.86 -2.51 -11.29
CA GLY A 154 16.13 -3.05 -11.81
C GLY A 154 16.22 -4.57 -11.86
N TRP A 155 15.14 -5.30 -11.53
CA TRP A 155 15.09 -6.78 -11.59
C TRP A 155 15.14 -7.35 -13.03
N PHE A 156 15.36 -6.50 -14.01
CA PHE A 156 15.31 -6.81 -15.42
C PHE A 156 16.67 -6.54 -16.03
N HIS A 157 17.59 -7.48 -15.81
CA HIS A 157 18.93 -7.42 -16.39
C HIS A 157 18.97 -7.82 -17.87
N ASP A 158 17.90 -8.43 -18.39
CA ASP A 158 17.80 -8.93 -19.77
C ASP A 158 16.80 -8.12 -20.61
N ILE A 159 17.07 -6.82 -20.78
CA ILE A 159 16.29 -6.01 -21.73
C ILE A 159 16.94 -6.19 -23.11
N ALA A 160 16.27 -6.89 -24.02
CA ALA A 160 16.71 -6.98 -25.41
C ALA A 160 16.78 -5.57 -26.02
N PRO A 161 17.79 -5.25 -26.85
CA PRO A 161 17.90 -3.93 -27.46
C PRO A 161 16.64 -3.60 -28.28
N GLY A 162 15.94 -2.53 -27.89
CA GLY A 162 14.67 -2.08 -28.49
C GLY A 162 13.40 -2.47 -27.73
N ALA A 163 13.49 -3.30 -26.68
CA ALA A 163 12.32 -3.66 -25.86
C ALA A 163 12.04 -2.59 -24.78
N VAL A 164 10.81 -2.06 -24.78
CA VAL A 164 10.34 -1.11 -23.75
C VAL A 164 10.00 -1.83 -22.44
N LEU A 165 9.58 -3.09 -22.53
CA LEU A 165 9.27 -3.94 -21.39
C LEU A 165 10.11 -5.23 -21.44
N PRO A 166 10.61 -5.68 -20.29
CA PRO A 166 11.32 -6.94 -20.19
C PRO A 166 10.37 -8.14 -20.38
N PRO A 167 10.84 -9.28 -20.92
CA PRO A 167 9.99 -10.41 -21.30
C PRO A 167 9.18 -11.00 -20.12
N ASN A 168 9.75 -10.97 -18.91
CA ASN A 168 9.11 -11.49 -17.70
C ASN A 168 8.24 -10.44 -16.97
N PHE A 169 8.06 -9.24 -17.53
CA PHE A 169 7.32 -8.16 -16.88
C PHE A 169 5.87 -8.54 -16.59
N ALA A 170 5.15 -9.04 -17.60
CA ALA A 170 3.71 -9.32 -17.48
C ALA A 170 3.43 -10.35 -16.39
N ALA A 171 4.19 -11.45 -16.37
CA ALA A 171 4.06 -12.49 -15.33
C ALA A 171 4.30 -11.94 -13.92
N ARG A 172 5.32 -11.08 -13.75
CA ARG A 172 5.63 -10.44 -12.46
C ARG A 172 4.58 -9.42 -12.04
N PHE A 173 4.05 -8.64 -12.98
CA PHE A 173 2.98 -7.70 -12.71
C PHE A 173 1.69 -8.41 -12.29
N VAL A 174 1.33 -9.49 -13.00
CA VAL A 174 0.20 -10.35 -12.63
C VAL A 174 0.42 -10.96 -11.25
N HIS A 175 1.62 -11.49 -10.97
CA HIS A 175 1.94 -12.04 -9.65
C HIS A 175 1.80 -10.99 -8.53
N LEU A 176 2.35 -9.79 -8.73
CA LEU A 176 2.23 -8.68 -7.77
C LEU A 176 0.76 -8.30 -7.54
N THR A 177 -0.03 -8.24 -8.61
CA THR A 177 -1.46 -7.93 -8.56
C THR A 177 -2.25 -9.01 -7.83
N LEU A 178 -1.97 -10.28 -8.09
CA LEU A 178 -2.64 -11.38 -7.41
C LEU A 178 -2.25 -11.43 -5.93
N ALA A 179 -0.97 -11.22 -5.63
CA ALA A 179 -0.44 -11.16 -4.27
C ALA A 179 -1.06 -10.00 -3.48
N SER A 180 -1.25 -8.84 -4.10
CA SER A 180 -1.87 -7.68 -3.44
C SER A 180 -3.36 -7.91 -3.13
N PHE A 181 -4.10 -8.55 -4.04
CA PHE A 181 -5.48 -8.96 -3.80
C PHE A 181 -5.58 -10.01 -2.70
N LEU A 182 -4.70 -11.03 -2.72
CA LEU A 182 -4.67 -12.05 -1.69
C LEU A 182 -4.35 -11.44 -0.32
N ALA A 183 -3.34 -10.56 -0.24
CA ALA A 183 -2.98 -9.87 0.99
C ALA A 183 -4.14 -9.03 1.54
N THR A 184 -4.86 -8.32 0.66
CA THR A 184 -6.01 -7.51 1.06
C THR A 184 -7.18 -8.38 1.51
N ALA A 185 -7.43 -9.51 0.85
CA ALA A 185 -8.45 -10.47 1.23
C ALA A 185 -8.14 -11.12 2.59
N LEU A 186 -6.88 -11.49 2.83
CA LEU A 186 -6.41 -12.01 4.12
C LEU A 186 -6.51 -10.95 5.22
N LEU A 187 -6.18 -9.69 4.93
CA LEU A 187 -6.33 -8.58 5.87
C LEU A 187 -7.81 -8.35 6.22
N LEU A 188 -8.69 -8.31 5.22
CA LEU A 188 -10.14 -8.21 5.43
C LEU A 188 -10.67 -9.40 6.23
N GLY A 189 -10.20 -10.62 5.93
CA GLY A 189 -10.52 -11.83 6.67
C GLY A 189 -10.07 -11.78 8.13
N ALA A 190 -8.84 -11.32 8.38
CA ALA A 190 -8.28 -11.16 9.72
C ALA A 190 -9.05 -10.13 10.56
N ILE A 191 -9.38 -8.97 9.97
CA ILE A 191 -10.20 -7.94 10.63
C ILE A 191 -11.61 -8.48 10.92
N SER A 192 -12.20 -9.21 9.97
CA SER A 192 -13.53 -9.81 10.14
C SER A 192 -13.53 -10.89 11.22
N ALA A 193 -12.51 -11.74 11.27
CA ALA A 193 -12.34 -12.76 12.30
C ALA A 193 -12.14 -12.13 13.68
N ARG A 194 -11.28 -11.11 13.78
CA ARG A 194 -11.04 -10.38 15.04
C ARG A 194 -12.31 -9.70 15.55
N THR A 195 -13.08 -9.07 14.66
CA THR A 195 -14.35 -8.43 15.05
C THR A 195 -15.43 -9.45 15.45
N LEU A 196 -15.44 -10.64 14.85
CA LEU A 196 -16.33 -11.73 15.24
C LEU A 196 -15.97 -12.33 16.61
N LEU A 197 -14.66 -12.45 16.90
CA LEU A 197 -14.15 -12.93 18.21
C LEU A 197 -14.39 -11.91 19.32
N ALA A 198 -14.29 -10.62 19.01
CA ALA A 198 -14.55 -9.55 19.98
C ALA A 198 -16.04 -9.39 20.31
N ASP A 199 -16.95 -9.63 19.36
CA ASP A 199 -18.40 -9.54 19.58
C ASP A 199 -19.22 -10.43 18.61
N PRO A 200 -19.59 -11.67 19.02
CA PRO A 200 -20.28 -12.64 18.16
C PRO A 200 -21.69 -12.22 17.69
N LEU A 201 -22.33 -11.29 18.40
CA LEU A 201 -23.72 -10.88 18.18
C LEU A 201 -23.89 -9.77 17.14
N ARG A 202 -22.80 -9.14 16.66
CA ARG A 202 -22.88 -8.01 15.72
C ARG A 202 -23.27 -8.47 14.29
N PRO A 203 -24.39 -8.00 13.72
CA PRO A 203 -24.86 -8.43 12.39
C PRO A 203 -23.93 -8.03 11.22
N ALA A 204 -23.05 -7.03 11.41
CA ALA A 204 -22.06 -6.63 10.41
C ALA A 204 -20.91 -7.65 10.24
N ALA A 205 -20.47 -8.29 11.33
CA ALA A 205 -19.41 -9.31 11.31
C ALA A 205 -19.86 -10.59 10.57
N ARG A 206 -21.16 -10.94 10.69
CA ARG A 206 -21.78 -12.04 9.94
C ARG A 206 -21.88 -11.77 8.44
N MET A 207 -21.92 -10.52 8.00
CA MET A 207 -22.15 -10.20 6.58
C MET A 207 -20.91 -10.42 5.70
N GLY A 208 -19.70 -10.20 6.23
CA GLY A 208 -18.44 -10.52 5.54
C GLY A 208 -18.25 -12.02 5.28
N LEU A 209 -18.78 -12.87 6.17
CA LEU A 209 -18.76 -14.33 6.04
C LEU A 209 -19.97 -14.89 5.25
N ARG A 210 -21.08 -14.16 5.15
CA ARG A 210 -22.35 -14.63 4.56
C ARG A 210 -22.59 -14.25 3.10
N MET A 211 -21.59 -13.75 2.39
CA MET A 211 -21.67 -13.53 0.93
C MET A 211 -21.62 -14.86 0.14
N ARG A 212 -22.35 -15.89 0.62
CA ARG A 212 -22.60 -17.19 -0.01
C ARG A 212 -24.04 -17.69 0.16
N SER A 213 -24.89 -17.05 0.97
CA SER A 213 -26.29 -17.48 1.11
C SER A 213 -27.23 -16.28 1.06
N GLY A 214 -28.04 -16.23 0.01
CA GLY A 214 -29.05 -15.19 -0.21
C GLY A 214 -30.07 -15.06 0.92
N CYS A 215 -30.69 -13.87 0.92
CA CYS A 215 -31.93 -13.49 1.60
C CYS A 215 -32.00 -13.51 3.13
N SER A 216 -32.24 -12.34 3.74
CA SER A 216 -33.36 -12.16 4.68
C SER A 216 -33.68 -10.67 4.94
N PRO A 217 -34.97 -10.28 5.11
CA PRO A 217 -35.43 -8.90 5.14
C PRO A 217 -35.79 -8.44 6.57
N SER A 218 -34.87 -7.80 7.30
CA SER A 218 -35.20 -7.14 8.56
C SER A 218 -34.26 -5.95 8.86
N TRP A 219 -34.36 -4.87 8.09
CA TRP A 219 -33.44 -3.73 8.19
C TRP A 219 -34.08 -2.39 8.60
N ARG A 220 -35.34 -2.38 9.07
CA ARG A 220 -36.03 -1.12 9.42
C ARG A 220 -35.60 -0.46 10.74
N ARG A 221 -34.70 -1.04 11.55
CA ARG A 221 -34.45 -0.56 12.93
C ARG A 221 -32.97 -0.37 13.32
N CYS A 222 -32.10 0.00 12.40
CA CYS A 222 -30.72 0.40 12.73
C CYS A 222 -30.35 1.70 11.98
N ARG A 223 -30.83 2.83 12.52
CA ARG A 223 -30.62 4.19 12.01
C ARG A 223 -29.56 4.98 12.80
N SER A 224 -28.67 4.31 13.53
CA SER A 224 -27.55 4.95 14.22
C SER A 224 -26.21 4.45 13.64
N SER A 225 -25.63 5.31 12.80
CA SER A 225 -24.21 5.42 12.46
C SER A 225 -23.28 4.26 12.87
N PRO A 226 -22.93 3.35 11.94
CA PRO A 226 -21.91 2.32 12.18
C PRO A 226 -20.47 2.87 12.25
N VAL A 227 -20.26 4.18 12.04
CA VAL A 227 -18.93 4.81 12.10
C VAL A 227 -18.38 4.86 13.53
N ARG A 228 -19.24 4.79 14.57
CA ARG A 228 -18.79 4.69 15.97
C ARG A 228 -18.46 3.27 16.43
N ALA A 229 -18.75 2.24 15.63
CA ALA A 229 -18.64 0.83 16.04
C ALA A 229 -17.29 0.16 15.70
N PHE A 230 -16.39 0.87 15.01
CA PHE A 230 -15.08 0.36 14.59
C PHE A 230 -13.90 0.91 15.42
N VAL A 231 -14.13 1.91 16.29
CA VAL A 231 -13.09 2.64 17.04
C VAL A 231 -13.31 2.53 18.57
N ARG A 232 -14.08 1.55 19.03
CA ARG A 232 -14.14 1.15 20.44
C ARG A 232 -13.95 -0.35 20.55
#